data_AF-G6C4I6-F1
#
_entry.id   AF-G6C4I6-F1
#
_cell.length_a   1.000
_cell.length_b   1.000
_cell.length_c   1.000
_cell.angle_alpha   90.00
_cell.angle_beta   90.00
_cell.angle_gamma   90.00
#
_symmetry.space_group_name_H-M   'P 1'
#
loop_
_entity.id
_entity.type
_entity.pdbx_description
1 polymer ?
#
loop_
_entity_poly.entity_id
_entity_poly.type
_entity_poly.pdbx_seq_one_letter_code
_entity_poly.pdbx_strand_id
1 'polypeptide(L)'
;TRRWIIDGQEGLEKVYYKENIIAKIFALADWFSPADIEAPTLEEVQFFDRKTFKPILIDEVPDLVFTEIMRDIDLVVSVAHIGDVDPEASHSTIEMRKAIVEFNCKLFKLKNVTFTENHALIKGERAEYSIHLGSGLIHQKAGSAINVLPVHSQHRGRVFLPFIDDDPKTAEIMAKVILFAQDDKIKDVFILEQIK
;
A
#
# COMPACT_ATOMS: atom_id res chain seq x y z
N THR A 1 3.12 -27.81 -3.61
CA THR A 1 2.11 -26.85 -3.12
C THR A 1 2.60 -26.21 -1.83
N ARG A 2 2.50 -24.88 -1.69
CA ARG A 2 3.03 -24.09 -0.53
C ARG A 2 2.20 -24.23 0.77
N ARG A 3 1.21 -25.14 0.79
CA ARG A 3 0.38 -25.54 1.94
C ARG A 3 -0.50 -24.43 2.55
N TRP A 4 -0.85 -23.42 1.76
CA TRP A 4 -1.92 -22.47 2.10
C TRP A 4 -3.29 -23.15 1.99
N ILE A 5 -4.16 -22.83 2.95
CA ILE A 5 -5.54 -23.31 3.05
C ILE A 5 -6.45 -22.08 3.04
N ILE A 6 -7.62 -22.20 2.41
CA ILE A 6 -8.62 -21.13 2.40
C ILE A 6 -9.45 -21.22 3.69
N ASP A 7 -9.43 -20.14 4.47
CA ASP A 7 -10.40 -19.88 5.52
C ASP A 7 -11.55 -19.08 4.88
N GLY A 8 -12.72 -19.73 4.72
CA GLY A 8 -13.86 -19.17 4.00
C GLY A 8 -14.49 -17.93 4.64
N GLN A 9 -13.99 -17.44 5.78
CA GLN A 9 -14.43 -16.19 6.39
C GLN A 9 -13.32 -15.14 6.47
N GLU A 10 -12.08 -15.54 6.75
CA GLU A 10 -10.99 -14.60 7.07
C GLU A 10 -9.89 -14.52 6.00
N GLY A 11 -9.79 -15.49 5.09
CA GLY A 11 -8.87 -15.43 3.95
C GLY A 11 -8.01 -16.67 3.75
N LEU A 12 -6.69 -16.52 3.90
CA LEU A 12 -5.74 -17.61 3.67
C LEU A 12 -4.97 -17.92 4.96
N GLU A 13 -4.78 -19.19 5.28
CA GLU A 13 -3.99 -19.61 6.42
C GLU A 13 -2.92 -20.66 6.08
N LYS A 14 -1.83 -20.65 6.84
CA LYS A 14 -0.76 -21.64 6.77
C LYS A 14 -0.31 -22.01 8.17
N VAL A 15 -0.28 -23.32 8.45
CA VAL A 15 -0.04 -23.85 9.80
C VAL A 15 1.36 -24.46 9.93
N TYR A 16 2.12 -23.94 10.90
CA TYR A 16 3.42 -24.42 11.32
C TYR A 16 3.28 -25.25 12.60
N TYR A 17 3.04 -26.55 12.44
CA TYR A 17 2.74 -27.46 13.56
C TYR A 17 3.87 -27.59 14.58
N LYS A 18 5.13 -27.57 14.13
CA LYS A 18 6.30 -27.73 15.00
C LYS A 18 6.50 -26.48 15.86
N GLU A 19 6.30 -25.32 15.29
CA GLU A 19 6.46 -24.01 15.92
C GLU A 19 5.18 -23.58 16.68
N ASN A 20 4.06 -24.31 16.50
CA ASN A 20 2.72 -23.97 17.00
C ASN A 20 2.24 -22.57 16.53
N ILE A 21 2.49 -22.23 15.27
CA ILE A 21 2.11 -20.94 14.69
C ILE A 21 1.09 -21.15 13.57
N ILE A 22 0.12 -20.25 13.48
CA ILE A 22 -0.75 -20.06 12.32
C ILE A 22 -0.40 -18.70 11.73
N ALA A 23 -0.02 -18.67 10.46
CA ALA A 23 0.08 -17.44 9.69
C ALA A 23 -1.23 -17.25 8.92
N LYS A 24 -1.86 -16.09 9.06
CA LYS A 24 -3.07 -15.71 8.33
C LYS A 24 -2.76 -14.52 7.42
N ILE A 25 -3.30 -14.56 6.21
CA ILE A 25 -3.37 -13.42 5.30
C ILE A 25 -4.84 -13.07 5.19
N PHE A 26 -5.18 -11.88 5.67
CA PHE A 26 -6.51 -11.32 5.55
C PHE A 26 -6.65 -10.68 4.18
N ALA A 27 -7.82 -10.87 3.58
CA ALA A 27 -8.17 -10.21 2.34
C ALA A 27 -9.54 -9.56 2.48
N LEU A 28 -9.61 -8.27 2.13
CA LEU A 28 -10.86 -7.60 1.86
C LEU A 28 -11.39 -8.17 0.54
N ALA A 29 -12.27 -9.15 0.65
CA ALA A 29 -12.90 -9.79 -0.46
C ALA A 29 -14.37 -10.02 -0.11
N ASP A 30 -15.26 -9.66 -1.02
CA ASP A 30 -16.58 -10.27 -1.02
C ASP A 30 -16.43 -11.68 -1.62
N TRP A 31 -16.11 -12.66 -0.77
CA TRP A 31 -15.88 -14.07 -1.14
C TRP A 31 -17.02 -14.71 -1.93
N PHE A 32 -18.18 -14.04 -2.00
CA PHE A 32 -19.37 -14.48 -2.72
C PHE A 32 -19.64 -13.69 -4.00
N SER A 33 -18.90 -12.61 -4.26
CA SER A 33 -18.94 -11.87 -5.52
C SER A 33 -17.96 -12.48 -6.54
N PRO A 34 -18.35 -12.57 -7.83
CA PRO A 34 -17.43 -13.00 -8.88
C PRO A 34 -16.16 -12.14 -8.92
N ALA A 35 -15.00 -12.77 -9.07
CA ALA A 35 -13.69 -12.08 -9.13
C ALA A 35 -13.56 -11.07 -10.29
N ASP A 36 -14.41 -11.19 -11.32
CA ASP A 36 -14.48 -10.26 -12.45
C ASP A 36 -15.15 -8.92 -12.09
N ILE A 37 -15.79 -8.81 -10.90
CA ILE A 37 -16.48 -7.60 -10.42
C ILE A 37 -15.61 -6.82 -9.44
N GLU A 38 -15.05 -7.52 -8.45
CA GLU A 38 -14.18 -6.92 -7.44
C GLU A 38 -13.05 -7.90 -7.13
N ALA A 39 -11.83 -7.39 -7.18
CA ALA A 39 -10.70 -8.20 -6.87
C ALA A 39 -10.37 -8.18 -5.37
N PRO A 40 -10.06 -9.35 -4.78
CA PRO A 40 -9.58 -9.43 -3.40
C PRO A 40 -8.38 -8.52 -3.16
N THR A 41 -8.48 -7.65 -2.15
CA THR A 41 -7.34 -6.85 -1.69
C THR A 41 -6.73 -7.52 -0.47
N LEU A 42 -5.47 -7.95 -0.54
CA LEU A 42 -4.77 -8.42 0.65
C LEU A 42 -4.55 -7.24 1.60
N GLU A 43 -4.89 -7.40 2.87
CA GLU A 43 -4.82 -6.33 3.87
C GLU A 43 -3.63 -6.51 4.80
N GLU A 44 -3.67 -7.56 5.61
CA GLU A 44 -2.71 -7.77 6.68
C GLU A 44 -2.28 -9.23 6.80
N VAL A 45 -1.07 -9.39 7.33
CA VAL A 45 -0.47 -10.69 7.62
C VAL A 45 -0.30 -10.75 9.12
N GLN A 46 -0.95 -11.71 9.75
CA GLN A 46 -0.92 -11.87 11.20
C GLN A 46 -0.45 -13.27 11.59
N PHE A 47 0.23 -13.35 12.72
CA PHE A 47 0.72 -14.61 13.29
C PHE A 47 -0.01 -14.89 14.60
N PHE A 48 -0.44 -16.14 14.79
CA PHE A 48 -1.19 -16.57 15.96
C PHE A 48 -0.59 -17.82 16.58
N ASP A 49 -0.66 -17.92 17.90
CA ASP A 49 -0.36 -19.18 18.60
C ASP A 49 -1.49 -20.18 18.31
N ARG A 50 -1.13 -21.35 17.79
CA ARG A 50 -2.09 -22.37 17.31
C ARG A 50 -2.96 -22.95 18.44
N LYS A 51 -2.51 -22.90 19.69
CA LYS A 51 -3.23 -23.50 20.83
C LYS A 51 -4.20 -22.52 21.47
N THR A 52 -3.81 -21.26 21.54
CA THR A 52 -4.54 -20.21 22.24
C THR A 52 -5.25 -19.24 21.31
N PHE A 53 -4.92 -19.26 20.01
CA PHE A 53 -5.41 -18.34 18.98
C PHE A 53 -5.14 -16.86 19.30
N LYS A 54 -4.15 -16.58 20.14
CA LYS A 54 -3.73 -15.21 20.46
C LYS A 54 -2.72 -14.71 19.44
N PRO A 55 -2.75 -13.42 19.08
CA PRO A 55 -1.76 -12.83 18.18
C PRO A 55 -0.37 -12.92 18.82
N ILE A 56 0.62 -13.20 17.99
CA ILE A 56 2.05 -13.25 18.33
C ILE A 56 2.68 -11.96 17.82
N LEU A 57 3.55 -11.34 18.63
CA LEU A 57 4.32 -10.18 18.19
C LEU A 57 5.32 -10.59 17.11
N ILE A 58 5.55 -9.74 16.11
CA ILE A 58 6.48 -10.05 15.01
C ILE A 58 7.87 -10.46 15.54
N ASP A 59 8.35 -9.81 16.60
CA ASP A 59 9.65 -10.09 17.25
C ASP A 59 9.73 -11.49 17.87
N GLU A 60 8.59 -12.14 18.12
CA GLU A 60 8.49 -13.49 18.68
C GLU A 60 8.29 -14.57 17.59
N VAL A 61 8.09 -14.17 16.33
CA VAL A 61 7.95 -15.10 15.21
C VAL A 61 9.34 -15.60 14.79
N PRO A 62 9.57 -16.92 14.67
CA PRO A 62 10.85 -17.44 14.20
C PRO A 62 11.20 -16.91 12.80
N ASP A 63 12.45 -16.44 12.61
CA ASP A 63 12.93 -15.86 11.34
C ASP A 63 12.62 -16.72 10.11
N LEU A 64 12.75 -18.04 10.23
CA LEU A 64 12.47 -18.96 9.13
C LEU A 64 10.99 -18.94 8.73
N VAL A 65 10.09 -18.90 9.71
CA VAL A 65 8.64 -18.81 9.49
C VAL A 65 8.30 -17.46 8.86
N PHE A 66 8.81 -16.37 9.43
CA PHE A 66 8.60 -15.03 8.92
C PHE A 66 9.07 -14.89 7.47
N THR A 67 10.31 -15.26 7.18
CA THR A 67 10.89 -15.14 5.83
C THR A 67 10.25 -16.07 4.81
N GLU A 68 9.74 -17.24 5.20
CA GLU A 68 8.96 -18.09 4.31
C GLU A 68 7.61 -17.44 3.96
N ILE A 69 6.89 -16.91 4.95
CA ILE A 69 5.62 -16.22 4.73
C ILE A 69 5.82 -14.98 3.86
N MET A 70 6.83 -14.15 4.14
CA MET A 70 7.11 -12.96 3.32
C MET A 70 7.52 -13.30 1.90
N ARG A 71 8.25 -14.40 1.66
CA ARG A 71 8.54 -14.88 0.29
C ARG A 71 7.31 -15.45 -0.42
N ASP A 72 6.35 -16.01 0.32
CA ASP A 72 5.08 -16.44 -0.26
C ASP A 72 4.26 -15.21 -0.69
N ILE A 73 4.21 -14.16 0.15
CA ILE A 73 3.52 -12.90 -0.14
C ILE A 73 4.16 -12.16 -1.32
N ASP A 74 5.48 -12.06 -1.33
CA ASP A 74 6.25 -11.45 -2.42
C ASP A 74 5.89 -12.06 -3.78
N LEU A 75 5.82 -13.40 -3.84
CA LEU A 75 5.39 -14.11 -5.03
C LEU A 75 3.93 -13.83 -5.41
N VAL A 76 3.03 -13.64 -4.44
CA VAL A 76 1.63 -13.27 -4.73
C VAL A 76 1.57 -11.87 -5.33
N VAL A 77 2.28 -10.92 -4.75
CA VAL A 77 2.35 -9.54 -5.27
C VAL A 77 2.94 -9.52 -6.67
N SER A 78 3.99 -10.30 -6.95
CA SER A 78 4.64 -10.32 -8.27
C SER A 78 3.79 -10.97 -9.38
N VAL A 79 2.86 -11.88 -9.04
CA VAL A 79 2.08 -12.66 -10.04
C VAL A 79 0.63 -12.21 -10.14
N ALA A 80 0.03 -11.77 -9.04
CA ALA A 80 -1.41 -11.54 -8.91
C ALA A 80 -1.75 -10.08 -8.57
N HIS A 81 -0.85 -9.14 -8.85
CA HIS A 81 -1.18 -7.72 -8.75
C HIS A 81 -2.26 -7.34 -9.75
N ILE A 82 -3.01 -6.30 -9.41
CA ILE A 82 -4.08 -5.77 -10.23
C ILE A 82 -3.76 -4.32 -10.59
N GLY A 83 -3.76 -4.06 -11.89
CA GLY A 83 -3.15 -2.91 -12.53
C GLY A 83 -2.16 -3.39 -13.59
N ASP A 84 -2.17 -2.78 -14.78
CA ASP A 84 -1.29 -3.12 -15.91
C ASP A 84 0.20 -2.80 -15.65
N VAL A 85 0.54 -2.46 -14.41
CA VAL A 85 1.86 -2.02 -14.00
C VAL A 85 2.36 -2.88 -12.84
N ASP A 86 3.53 -3.46 -13.06
CA ASP A 86 4.27 -4.26 -12.10
C ASP A 86 4.50 -3.47 -10.79
N PRO A 87 4.19 -4.04 -9.61
CA PRO A 87 4.54 -3.49 -8.30
C PRO A 87 6.04 -3.23 -8.14
N GLU A 88 6.87 -4.06 -8.77
CA GLU A 88 8.29 -3.79 -9.02
C GLU A 88 8.41 -2.77 -10.15
N ALA A 89 7.91 -1.56 -9.92
CA ALA A 89 7.84 -0.52 -10.93
C ALA A 89 9.23 -0.29 -11.55
N SER A 90 9.33 -0.53 -12.86
CA SER A 90 10.56 -0.30 -13.61
C SER A 90 11.00 1.17 -13.52
N HIS A 91 12.30 1.43 -13.73
CA HIS A 91 12.82 2.81 -13.79
C HIS A 91 12.03 3.69 -14.77
N SER A 92 11.63 3.16 -15.93
CA SER A 92 10.83 3.90 -16.91
C SER A 92 9.41 4.23 -16.41
N THR A 93 8.79 3.34 -15.65
CA THR A 93 7.50 3.60 -14.99
C THR A 93 7.62 4.76 -14.01
N ILE A 94 8.65 4.75 -13.18
CA ILE A 94 8.89 5.80 -12.17
C ILE A 94 9.15 7.16 -12.84
N GLU A 95 9.95 7.18 -13.91
CA GLU A 95 10.22 8.39 -14.70
C GLU A 95 8.95 8.97 -15.33
N MET A 96 8.09 8.12 -15.90
CA MET A 96 6.81 8.55 -16.47
C MET A 96 5.89 9.15 -15.39
N ARG A 97 5.74 8.45 -14.25
CA ARG A 97 4.93 8.95 -13.12
C ARG A 97 5.48 10.27 -12.57
N LYS A 98 6.80 10.41 -12.46
CA LYS A 98 7.44 11.66 -12.06
C LYS A 98 7.02 12.82 -12.98
N ALA A 99 7.11 12.62 -14.30
CA ALA A 99 6.76 13.65 -15.27
C ALA A 99 5.29 14.07 -15.15
N ILE A 100 4.38 13.11 -14.99
CA ILE A 100 2.95 13.35 -14.82
C ILE A 100 2.67 14.12 -13.53
N VAL A 101 3.22 13.67 -12.39
CA VAL A 101 3.02 14.30 -11.08
C VAL A 101 3.61 15.71 -11.07
N GLU A 102 4.79 15.92 -11.66
CA GLU A 102 5.41 17.24 -11.76
C GLU A 102 4.57 18.22 -12.61
N PHE A 103 4.03 17.75 -13.74
CA PHE A 103 3.14 18.57 -14.57
C PHE A 103 1.87 18.95 -13.83
N ASN A 104 1.25 17.99 -13.14
CA ASN A 104 0.06 18.23 -12.33
C ASN A 104 0.31 19.17 -11.14
N CYS A 105 1.46 19.10 -10.49
CA CYS A 105 1.83 20.04 -9.43
C CYS A 105 1.80 21.50 -9.94
N LYS A 106 2.29 21.74 -11.16
CA LYS A 106 2.23 23.06 -11.82
C LYS A 106 0.78 23.47 -12.08
N LEU A 107 -0.06 22.56 -12.58
CA LEU A 107 -1.48 22.81 -12.84
C LEU A 107 -2.26 23.16 -11.56
N PHE A 108 -2.01 22.42 -10.47
CA PHE A 108 -2.62 22.65 -9.16
C PHE A 108 -1.97 23.78 -8.37
N LYS A 109 -0.95 24.44 -8.92
CA LYS A 109 -0.19 25.54 -8.29
C LYS A 109 0.46 25.12 -6.97
N LEU A 110 0.82 23.84 -6.83
CA LEU A 110 1.58 23.33 -5.71
C LEU A 110 3.04 23.77 -5.86
N LYS A 111 3.49 24.67 -5.00
CA LYS A 111 4.86 25.23 -5.03
C LYS A 111 5.82 24.56 -4.05
N ASN A 112 5.28 23.70 -3.20
CA ASN A 112 5.98 23.05 -2.09
C ASN A 112 6.32 21.58 -2.39
N VAL A 113 6.35 21.19 -3.67
CA VAL A 113 6.70 19.85 -4.13
C VAL A 113 7.92 19.93 -5.03
N THR A 114 8.95 19.15 -4.71
CA THR A 114 10.15 18.94 -5.54
C THR A 114 10.34 17.44 -5.79
N PHE A 115 11.26 17.05 -6.67
CA PHE A 115 11.41 15.66 -7.10
C PHE A 115 12.86 15.22 -7.10
N THR A 116 13.11 13.98 -6.68
CA THR A 116 14.37 13.26 -6.91
C THR A 116 14.18 12.28 -8.07
N GLU A 117 15.03 11.26 -8.20
CA GLU A 117 14.82 10.16 -9.15
C GLU A 117 13.53 9.39 -8.83
N ASN A 118 13.41 8.85 -7.61
CA ASN A 118 12.30 7.94 -7.25
C ASN A 118 11.24 8.53 -6.33
N HIS A 119 11.35 9.81 -5.93
CA HIS A 119 10.48 10.39 -4.91
C HIS A 119 9.96 11.78 -5.28
N ALA A 120 8.74 12.07 -4.85
CA ALA A 120 8.24 13.42 -4.64
C ALA A 120 8.55 13.85 -3.21
N LEU A 121 9.20 14.99 -3.05
CA LEU A 121 9.52 15.61 -1.76
C LEU A 121 8.57 16.77 -1.51
N ILE A 122 7.92 16.78 -0.36
CA ILE A 122 6.85 17.74 -0.04
C ILE A 122 7.21 18.46 1.23
N LYS A 123 7.15 19.79 1.19
CA LYS A 123 7.24 20.63 2.39
C LYS A 123 5.84 21.07 2.79
N GLY A 124 5.18 20.29 3.64
CA GLY A 124 3.88 20.64 4.21
C GLY A 124 3.99 21.73 5.29
N GLU A 125 2.84 22.12 5.84
CA GLU A 125 2.75 23.00 6.99
C GLU A 125 3.00 22.26 8.32
N ARG A 126 2.66 20.97 8.39
CA ARG A 126 2.85 20.14 9.60
C ARG A 126 4.20 19.43 9.61
N ALA A 127 4.64 18.91 8.46
CA ALA A 127 5.92 18.21 8.35
C ALA A 127 6.48 18.20 6.90
N GLU A 128 7.69 17.67 6.75
CA GLU A 128 8.28 17.35 5.44
C GLU A 128 8.06 15.86 5.13
N TYR A 129 7.64 15.57 3.90
CA TYR A 129 7.30 14.22 3.45
C TYR A 129 8.09 13.81 2.22
N SER A 130 8.27 12.50 2.04
CA SER A 130 8.77 11.87 0.83
C SER A 130 7.78 10.80 0.40
N ILE A 131 7.34 10.85 -0.85
CA ILE A 131 6.43 9.86 -1.44
C ILE A 131 7.18 9.13 -2.55
N HIS A 132 7.31 7.81 -2.43
CA HIS A 132 7.97 6.99 -3.43
C HIS A 132 7.07 6.82 -4.67
N LEU A 133 7.59 7.12 -5.86
CA LEU A 133 6.83 7.19 -7.12
C LEU A 133 6.55 5.80 -7.75
N GLY A 134 7.21 4.74 -7.27
CA GLY A 134 6.87 3.34 -7.62
C GLY A 134 5.73 2.78 -6.76
N SER A 135 5.99 2.61 -5.47
CA SER A 135 5.04 2.04 -4.49
C SER A 135 3.93 2.97 -3.99
N GLY A 136 4.13 4.29 -3.96
CA GLY A 136 3.24 5.24 -3.28
C GLY A 136 3.39 5.28 -1.75
N LEU A 137 4.46 4.68 -1.21
CA LEU A 137 4.77 4.72 0.22
C LEU A 137 5.13 6.15 0.65
N ILE A 138 4.58 6.59 1.78
CA ILE A 138 4.81 7.92 2.35
C ILE A 138 5.73 7.78 3.55
N HIS A 139 6.79 8.58 3.58
CA HIS A 139 7.65 8.75 4.75
C HIS A 139 7.63 10.19 5.22
N GLN A 140 7.50 10.38 6.54
CA GLN A 140 7.85 11.65 7.15
C GLN A 140 9.38 11.75 7.22
N LYS A 141 9.94 12.88 6.79
CA LYS A 141 11.39 13.10 6.85
C LYS A 141 11.87 13.06 8.30
N ALA A 142 12.89 12.25 8.57
CA ALA A 142 13.37 11.95 9.93
C ALA A 142 12.31 11.35 10.87
N GLY A 143 11.23 10.78 10.32
CA GLY A 143 10.15 10.14 11.04
C GLY A 143 9.83 8.75 10.48
N SER A 144 8.63 8.25 10.81
CA SER A 144 8.15 6.93 10.38
C SER A 144 7.47 6.98 9.01
N ALA A 145 7.18 5.79 8.47
CA ALA A 145 6.22 5.66 7.39
C ALA A 145 4.82 6.13 7.85
N ILE A 146 4.05 6.72 6.94
CA ILE A 146 2.66 7.11 7.17
C ILE A 146 1.76 6.24 6.30
N ASN A 147 0.83 5.55 6.94
CA ASN A 147 -0.12 4.66 6.29
C ASN A 147 -1.35 5.46 5.84
N VAL A 148 -1.54 5.54 4.52
CA VAL A 148 -2.74 6.09 3.88
C VAL A 148 -3.21 5.06 2.86
N LEU A 149 -4.35 4.43 3.15
CA LEU A 149 -4.90 3.36 2.33
C LEU A 149 -5.83 3.93 1.24
N PRO A 150 -5.55 3.67 -0.05
CA PRO A 150 -6.48 4.01 -1.12
C PRO A 150 -7.73 3.15 -1.08
N VAL A 151 -8.88 3.74 -1.41
CA VAL A 151 -10.13 3.00 -1.65
C VAL A 151 -10.35 2.91 -3.15
N HIS A 152 -9.97 1.78 -3.75
CA HIS A 152 -9.93 1.60 -5.21
C HIS A 152 -11.33 1.54 -5.86
N SER A 153 -12.37 1.15 -5.12
CA SER A 153 -13.76 0.99 -5.62
C SER A 153 -14.65 2.23 -5.41
N GLN A 154 -14.10 3.41 -5.14
CA GLN A 154 -14.89 4.64 -4.93
C GLN A 154 -15.41 5.21 -6.27
N HIS A 155 -16.70 5.02 -6.55
CA HIS A 155 -17.39 5.63 -7.70
C HIS A 155 -17.78 7.11 -7.51
N ARG A 156 -17.69 7.67 -6.29
CA ARG A 156 -18.01 9.08 -6.00
C ARG A 156 -16.75 9.93 -6.01
N GLY A 157 -16.79 11.06 -6.73
CA GLY A 157 -15.72 12.05 -6.68
C GLY A 157 -14.47 11.68 -7.47
N ARG A 158 -14.61 10.98 -8.61
CA ARG A 158 -13.51 10.80 -9.58
C ARG A 158 -12.91 12.17 -9.89
N VAL A 159 -11.75 12.46 -9.30
CA VAL A 159 -10.95 13.61 -9.71
C VAL A 159 -10.47 13.25 -11.09
N PHE A 160 -10.97 13.96 -12.11
CA PHE A 160 -10.47 13.81 -13.48
C PHE A 160 -9.10 14.48 -13.51
N LEU A 161 -8.11 13.73 -13.04
CA LEU A 161 -6.74 14.09 -13.18
C LEU A 161 -6.43 13.98 -14.68
N PRO A 162 -5.80 14.98 -15.30
CA PRO A 162 -5.52 15.00 -16.74
C PRO A 162 -4.36 14.04 -17.02
N PHE A 163 -4.58 12.75 -16.77
CA PHE A 163 -3.57 11.74 -16.94
C PHE A 163 -3.49 11.33 -18.40
N ILE A 164 -2.25 11.16 -18.82
CA ILE A 164 -1.89 10.58 -20.11
C ILE A 164 -1.87 9.04 -19.97
N ASP A 165 -1.89 8.49 -18.75
CA ASP A 165 -1.91 7.06 -18.44
C ASP A 165 -3.19 6.63 -17.69
N ASP A 166 -3.62 5.39 -17.92
CA ASP A 166 -4.75 4.75 -17.23
C ASP A 166 -4.31 4.02 -15.93
N ASP A 167 -3.10 4.31 -15.42
CA ASP A 167 -2.51 3.62 -14.28
C ASP A 167 -3.13 4.07 -12.94
N PRO A 168 -3.85 3.19 -12.22
CA PRO A 168 -4.46 3.53 -10.94
C PRO A 168 -3.44 3.95 -9.88
N LYS A 169 -2.20 3.46 -9.95
CA LYS A 169 -1.13 3.84 -9.02
C LYS A 169 -0.68 5.30 -9.22
N THR A 170 -0.68 5.78 -10.47
CA THR A 170 -0.41 7.21 -10.77
C THR A 170 -1.45 8.10 -10.12
N ALA A 171 -2.73 7.71 -10.20
CA ALA A 171 -3.83 8.40 -9.53
C ALA A 171 -3.68 8.43 -8.00
N GLU A 172 -3.35 7.28 -7.41
CA GLU A 172 -3.09 7.16 -5.97
C GLU A 172 -1.95 8.08 -5.53
N ILE A 173 -0.80 8.03 -6.22
CA ILE A 173 0.38 8.85 -5.88
C ILE A 173 0.04 10.33 -5.99
N MET A 174 -0.65 10.75 -7.06
CA MET A 174 -1.05 12.15 -7.22
C MET A 174 -2.01 12.60 -6.11
N ALA A 175 -2.96 11.76 -5.71
CA ALA A 175 -3.87 12.05 -4.61
C ALA A 175 -3.11 12.23 -3.29
N LYS A 176 -2.15 11.34 -2.99
CA LYS A 176 -1.28 11.46 -1.82
C LYS A 176 -0.43 12.74 -1.88
N VAL A 177 0.14 13.08 -3.03
CA VAL A 177 0.90 14.34 -3.20
C VAL A 177 0.04 15.56 -2.89
N ILE A 178 -1.19 15.63 -3.40
CA ILE A 178 -2.11 16.74 -3.10
C ILE A 178 -2.45 16.79 -1.60
N LEU A 179 -2.76 15.62 -1.01
CA LEU A 179 -3.13 15.49 0.40
C LEU A 179 -2.04 16.04 1.32
N PHE A 180 -0.78 15.63 1.10
CA PHE A 180 0.35 16.05 1.94
C PHE A 180 0.92 17.42 1.56
N ALA A 181 0.73 17.90 0.33
CA ALA A 181 1.06 19.28 -0.03
C ALA A 181 0.12 20.29 0.62
N GLN A 182 -1.04 19.85 1.11
CA GLN A 182 -2.05 20.64 1.83
C GLN A 182 -2.39 19.95 3.17
N ASP A 183 -1.34 19.54 3.90
CA ASP A 183 -1.48 18.78 5.15
C ASP A 183 -2.19 19.55 6.28
N ASP A 184 -2.24 20.89 6.18
CA ASP A 184 -3.05 21.77 7.01
C ASP A 184 -4.55 21.42 6.94
N LYS A 185 -5.01 20.95 5.77
CA LYS A 185 -6.42 20.61 5.50
C LYS A 185 -6.78 19.16 5.83
N ILE A 186 -5.81 18.33 6.20
CA ILE A 186 -6.08 16.96 6.61
C ILE A 186 -6.91 16.97 7.90
N LYS A 187 -8.03 16.24 7.88
CA LYS A 187 -8.95 16.08 9.02
C LYS A 187 -9.03 14.65 9.53
N ASP A 188 -8.50 13.70 8.77
CA ASP A 188 -8.52 12.29 9.15
C ASP A 188 -7.63 12.08 10.38
N VAL A 189 -8.24 11.61 11.47
CA VAL A 189 -7.55 11.46 12.76
C VAL A 189 -6.45 10.41 12.68
N PHE A 190 -6.66 9.31 11.94
CA PHE A 190 -5.65 8.25 11.81
C PHE A 190 -4.42 8.74 11.06
N ILE A 191 -4.59 9.62 10.06
CA ILE A 191 -3.44 10.24 9.38
C ILE A 191 -2.75 11.24 10.30
N LEU A 192 -3.53 12.09 11.00
CA LEU A 192 -2.97 13.12 11.87
C LEU A 192 -2.19 12.55 13.06
N GLU A 193 -2.61 11.43 13.64
CA GLU A 193 -1.90 10.74 14.74
C GLU A 193 -0.54 10.17 14.32
N GLN A 194 -0.34 9.93 13.02
CA GLN A 194 0.91 9.42 12.47
C GLN A 194 1.93 10.51 12.15
N ILE A 195 1.50 11.78 12.02
CA ILE A 195 2.37 12.93 11.73
C ILE A 195 2.87 13.50 13.07
N LYS A 196 4.16 13.34 13.37
CA LYS A 196 4.75 13.70 14.67
C LYS A 196 5.69 14.89 14.62
#